data_AF-A0A3D5HZ27-F1
#
_entry.id   AF-A0A3D5HZ27-F1
#
_cell.length_a   1.000
_cell.length_b   1.000
_cell.length_c   1.000
_cell.angle_alpha   90.00
_cell.angle_beta   90.00
_cell.angle_gamma   90.00
#
_symmetry.space_group_name_H-M   'P 1'
#
loop_
_entity.id
_entity.type
_entity.pdbx_description
1 polymer ?
#
loop_
_entity_poly.entity_id
_entity_poly.type
_entity_poly.pdbx_seq_one_letter_code
_entity_poly.pdbx_strand_id
1 'polypeptide(L)' 'MADTTSTGANLEAAFGGESMANRKYLFFADVAHALGHNELSKLFRETAAQETEHAFAHFRLLHPELTIADPA' A
#
# COMPACT_ATOMS: atom_id res chain seq x y z
N MET A 1 -8.74 17.56 -15.16
CA MET A 1 -7.33 18.01 -15.30
C MET A 1 -6.58 17.33 -14.19
N ALA A 2 -5.54 16.55 -14.47
CA ALA A 2 -4.68 16.01 -13.41
C ALA A 2 -4.09 17.20 -12.65
N ASP A 3 -4.30 17.25 -11.34
CA ASP A 3 -3.80 18.33 -10.51
C ASP A 3 -2.27 18.22 -10.41
N THR A 4 -1.57 19.00 -11.24
CA THR A 4 -0.10 19.05 -11.31
C THR A 4 0.50 19.88 -10.17
N THR A 5 -0.17 19.98 -9.02
CA THR A 5 0.44 20.55 -7.82
C THR A 5 1.51 19.60 -7.31
N SER A 6 2.59 20.12 -6.71
CA SER A 6 3.63 19.28 -6.13
C SER A 6 3.04 18.26 -5.15
N THR A 7 1.99 18.62 -4.41
CA THR A 7 1.29 17.72 -3.50
C THR A 7 0.56 16.59 -4.22
N GLY A 8 -0.22 16.86 -5.28
CA GLY A 8 -0.92 15.81 -6.04
C GLY A 8 0.04 14.79 -6.65
N ALA A 9 1.10 15.27 -7.33
CA ALA A 9 2.13 14.40 -7.89
C ALA A 9 2.88 13.59 -6.81
N ASN A 10 3.14 14.19 -5.64
CA ASN A 10 3.75 13.48 -4.52
C ASN A 10 2.83 12.37 -3.96
N LEU A 11 1.51 12.61 -3.90
CA LEU A 11 0.53 11.61 -3.45
C LEU A 11 0.43 10.44 -4.44
N GLU A 12 0.42 10.71 -5.75
CA GLU A 12 0.47 9.67 -6.78
C GLU A 12 1.75 8.83 -6.69
N ALA A 13 2.90 9.49 -6.54
CA ALA A 13 4.18 8.83 -6.40
C ALA A 13 4.24 7.97 -5.12
N ALA A 14 3.73 8.48 -3.99
CA ALA A 14 3.64 7.74 -2.74
C ALA A 14 2.71 6.54 -2.86
N PHE A 15 1.51 6.71 -3.41
CA PHE A 15 0.58 5.60 -3.68
C PHE A 15 1.22 4.49 -4.53
N GLY A 16 1.92 4.86 -5.61
CA GLY A 16 2.67 3.92 -6.44
C GLY A 16 3.81 3.23 -5.70
N GLY A 17 4.56 3.98 -4.88
CA GLY A 17 5.63 3.48 -4.04
C GLY A 17 5.17 2.41 -3.05
N GLU A 18 4.14 2.71 -2.26
CA GLU A 18 3.60 1.77 -1.27
C GLU A 18 2.92 0.56 -1.93
N SER A 19 2.27 0.76 -3.08
CA SER A 19 1.73 -0.34 -3.87
C SER A 19 2.84 -1.30 -4.35
N MET A 20 3.98 -0.77 -4.79
CA MET A 20 5.13 -1.61 -5.17
C MET A 20 5.76 -2.29 -3.95
N ALA A 21 5.87 -1.60 -2.81
CA ALA A 21 6.40 -2.16 -1.57
C ALA A 21 5.55 -3.35 -1.09
N ASN A 22 4.22 -3.19 -1.04
CA ASN A 22 3.26 -4.26 -0.76
C ASN A 22 3.53 -5.52 -1.60
N ARG A 23 3.66 -5.35 -2.93
CA ARG A 23 3.87 -6.48 -3.84
C ARG A 23 5.19 -7.20 -3.60
N LYS A 24 6.26 -6.47 -3.27
CA LYS A 24 7.55 -7.04 -2.91
C LYS A 24 7.47 -7.82 -1.60
N TYR A 25 6.80 -7.27 -0.58
CA TYR A 25 6.63 -7.97 0.70
C TYR A 25 5.81 -9.25 0.56
N LEU A 26 4.73 -9.25 -0.22
CA LEU A 26 3.98 -10.48 -0.50
C LEU A 26 4.84 -11.53 -1.21
N PHE A 27 5.64 -11.13 -2.21
CA PHE A 27 6.56 -12.03 -2.88
C PHE A 27 7.57 -12.65 -1.89
N PHE A 28 8.19 -11.84 -1.03
CA PHE A 28 9.13 -12.34 -0.04
C PHE A 28 8.47 -13.18 1.05
N ALA A 29 7.20 -12.92 1.38
CA ALA A 29 6.43 -13.77 2.28
C ALA A 29 6.28 -15.19 1.70
N ASP A 30 6.00 -15.30 0.41
CA ASP A 30 5.87 -16.60 -0.27
C ASP A 30 7.22 -17.34 -0.33
N VAL A 31 8.30 -16.62 -0.62
CA VAL A 31 9.67 -17.18 -0.59
C VAL A 31 10.05 -17.67 0.81
N ALA A 32 9.81 -16.86 1.85
CA ALA A 32 10.11 -17.23 3.23
C ALA A 32 9.30 -18.46 3.67
N HIS A 33 8.03 -18.54 3.26
CA HIS A 33 7.20 -19.72 3.53
C HIS A 33 7.76 -20.97 2.85
N ALA A 34 8.12 -20.89 1.56
CA ALA A 34 8.66 -22.02 0.81
C ALA A 34 9.97 -22.57 1.41
N LEU A 35 10.75 -21.72 2.06
CA LEU A 35 11.97 -22.08 2.79
C LEU A 35 11.73 -22.60 4.22
N GLY A 36 10.48 -22.65 4.68
CA GLY A 36 10.11 -23.11 6.03
C GLY A 36 10.23 -22.04 7.13
N HIS A 37 10.44 -20.77 6.76
CA HIS A 37 10.55 -19.65 7.70
C HIS A 37 9.18 -19.01 7.97
N ASN A 38 8.30 -19.73 8.68
CA ASN A 38 6.89 -19.31 8.87
C ASN A 38 6.73 -17.96 9.59
N GLU A 39 7.48 -17.69 10.65
CA GLU A 39 7.40 -16.40 11.37
C GLU A 39 7.85 -15.22 10.50
N LEU A 40 8.87 -15.43 9.67
CA LEU A 40 9.34 -14.40 8.73
C LEU A 40 8.34 -14.17 7.60
N SER A 41 7.70 -15.23 7.10
CA SER A 41 6.61 -15.12 6.14
C SER A 41 5.46 -14.29 6.71
N LYS A 42 5.05 -14.60 7.95
CA LYS A 42 4.01 -13.85 8.66
C LYS A 42 4.37 -12.37 8.82
N LEU A 43 5.60 -12.07 9.24
CA LEU A 43 6.10 -10.70 9.36
C LEU A 43 5.99 -9.96 8.02
N PHE A 44 6.42 -10.57 6.90
CA PHE A 44 6.28 -9.94 5.59
C PHE A 44 4.83 -9.71 5.16
N ARG A 45 3.91 -10.63 5.49
CA ARG A 45 2.48 -10.42 5.21
C ARG A 45 1.90 -9.28 6.04
N GLU A 46 2.29 -9.17 7.31
CA GLU A 46 1.88 -8.06 8.18
C GLU A 46 2.40 -6.72 7.65
N THR A 47 3.68 -6.65 7.23
CA THR A 47 4.22 -5.45 6.60
C THR A 47 3.52 -5.13 5.27
N ALA A 48 3.22 -6.13 4.44
CA ALA A 48 2.44 -5.90 3.22
C ALA A 48 1.05 -5.31 3.52
N ALA A 49 0.38 -5.76 4.58
CA ALA A 49 -0.90 -5.20 5.00
C ALA A 49 -0.76 -3.74 5.44
N GLN A 50 0.32 -3.39 6.14
CA GLN A 50 0.62 -1.99 6.51
C GLN A 50 0.80 -1.11 5.27
N GLU A 51 1.55 -1.56 4.26
CA GLU A 51 1.70 -0.78 3.02
C GLU A 51 0.40 -0.65 2.21
N THR A 52 -0.53 -1.58 2.38
CA THR A 52 -1.87 -1.46 1.80
C THR A 52 -2.62 -0.28 2.44
N GLU A 53 -2.56 -0.15 3.76
CA GLU A 53 -3.19 0.96 4.47
C GLU A 53 -2.51 2.30 4.15
N HIS A 54 -1.17 2.33 4.03
CA HIS A 54 -0.45 3.53 3.57
C HIS A 54 -0.87 3.94 2.15
N ALA A 55 -0.90 2.98 1.21
CA ALA A 55 -1.36 3.23 -0.15
C ALA A 55 -2.80 3.76 -0.17
N PHE A 56 -3.72 3.14 0.58
CA PHE A 56 -5.10 3.61 0.65
C PHE A 56 -5.24 4.97 1.32
N ALA A 57 -4.42 5.31 2.32
CA ALA A 57 -4.40 6.65 2.90
C ALA A 57 -4.04 7.71 1.84
N HIS A 58 -2.99 7.48 1.04
CA HIS A 58 -2.64 8.37 -0.07
C HIS A 58 -3.73 8.43 -1.14
N PHE A 59 -4.32 7.29 -1.50
CA PHE A 59 -5.36 7.23 -2.53
C PHE A 59 -6.64 7.97 -2.10
N ARG A 60 -7.03 7.90 -0.83
CA ARG A 60 -8.17 8.65 -0.27
C ARG A 60 -7.94 10.17 -0.31
N LEU A 61 -6.70 10.64 -0.14
CA LEU A 61 -6.35 12.05 -0.29
C LEU A 61 -6.33 12.50 -1.76
N LEU A 62 -5.94 11.61 -2.66
CA LEU A 62 -5.95 11.87 -4.11
C LEU A 62 -7.38 11.88 -4.67
N HIS A 63 -8.24 11.01 -4.14
CA HIS A 63 -9.62 10.78 -4.59
C HIS A 63 -10.63 10.88 -3.44
N PRO A 64 -10.79 12.05 -2.80
CA PRO A 64 -11.77 12.23 -1.74
C PRO A 64 -13.21 11.94 -2.21
N GLU A 65 -13.50 12.11 -3.50
CA GLU A 65 -14.80 11.82 -4.11
C GLU A 65 -15.17 10.33 -4.10
N LEU A 66 -14.20 9.43 -3.93
CA LEU A 66 -14.43 7.98 -3.83
C LEU A 66 -14.58 7.51 -2.38
N THR A 67 -14.40 8.41 -1.41
CA THR A 67 -14.48 8.07 0.02
C THR A 67 -15.90 8.19 0.53
N ILE A 68 -16.34 7.22 1.34
CA ILE A 68 -17.61 7.28 2.05
C ILE A 68 -17.34 7.93 3.41
N ALA A 69 -17.84 9.15 3.61
CA ALA A 69 -17.61 9.93 4.83
C ALA A 69 -18.32 9.35 6.08
N ASP A 70 -19.35 8.52 5.88
CA ASP A 70 -20.12 7.87 6.94
C ASP A 70 -20.76 6.56 6.42
N PRO A 71 -20.04 5.42 6.44
CA PRO A 71 -20.64 4.13 6.15
C PRO A 71 -21.44 3.70 7.38
N ALA A 72 -22.73 4.03 7.38
CA ALA A 72 -23.69 3.57 8.39
C ALA A 72 -23.67 2.05 8.60
#